data_AF-H8GPG3-F1
#
_entry.id   AF-H8GPG3-F1
#
_cell.length_a   1.000
_cell.length_b   1.000
_cell.length_c   1.000
_cell.angle_alpha   90.00
_cell.angle_beta   90.00
_cell.angle_gamma   90.00
#
_symmetry.space_group_name_H-M   'P 1'
#
loop_
_entity.id
_entity.type
_entity.pdbx_description
1 polymer ?
#
loop_
_entity_poly.entity_id
_entity_poly.type
_entity_poly.pdbx_seq_one_letter_code
_entity_poly.pdbx_strand_id
1 'polypeptide(L)' 'MKNYQAIYQQANPLPPLEKLQLVELLLADLDTPNPEIDAVWREEAQRRWQAYRAGELKTVSYDAVMQKYK' A
#
# COMPACT_ATOMS: atom_id res chain seq x y z
N MET A 1 26.86 1.48 -19.22
CA MET A 1 26.57 1.19 -17.80
C MET A 1 25.07 1.19 -17.62
N LYS A 2 24.51 0.28 -16.79
CA LYS A 2 23.08 0.38 -16.45
C LYS A 2 22.87 1.64 -15.60
N ASN A 3 21.80 2.39 -15.87
CA ASN A 3 21.59 3.74 -15.31
C ASN A 3 21.68 3.76 -13.76
N TYR A 4 21.09 2.76 -13.09
CA TYR A 4 21.09 2.66 -11.63
C TYR A 4 22.48 2.50 -10.99
N GLN A 5 23.46 1.92 -11.70
CA GLN A 5 24.82 1.75 -11.18
C GLN A 5 25.55 3.09 -11.12
N ALA A 6 25.32 3.97 -12.11
CA ALA A 6 25.87 5.32 -12.10
C ALA A 6 25.26 6.17 -10.99
N ILE A 7 23.94 6.07 -10.79
CA ILE A 7 23.21 6.75 -9.70
C ILE A 7 23.71 6.28 -8.33
N TYR A 8 23.91 4.97 -8.15
CA TYR A 8 24.48 4.43 -6.92
C TYR A 8 25.85 5.03 -6.61
N GLN A 9 26.74 5.13 -7.61
CA GLN A 9 28.08 5.71 -7.40
C GLN A 9 28.04 7.18 -6.97
N GLN A 10 26.99 7.93 -7.36
CA GLN A 10 26.79 9.31 -6.93
C GLN A 10 26.20 9.41 -5.52
N ALA A 11 25.31 8.48 -5.15
CA ALA A 11 24.67 8.46 -3.82
C ALA A 11 25.52 7.78 -2.73
N ASN A 12 26.42 6.87 -3.11
CA ASN A 12 27.24 6.10 -2.17
C ASN A 12 28.20 6.94 -1.30
N PRO A 13 28.73 8.10 -1.73
CA PRO A 13 29.54 8.97 -0.88
C PRO A 13 28.75 9.77 0.16
N LEU A 14 27.41 9.84 0.07
CA LEU A 14 26.59 10.65 0.96
C LEU A 14 26.71 10.18 2.43
N PRO A 15 26.60 11.09 3.41
CA PRO A 15 26.44 10.74 4.82
C PRO A 15 25.24 9.79 5.05
N PRO A 16 25.27 8.95 6.10
CA PRO A 16 24.18 7.99 6.36
C PRO A 16 22.78 8.62 6.43
N LEU A 17 22.66 9.81 7.02
CA LEU A 17 21.37 10.51 7.12
C LEU A 17 20.84 10.97 5.75
N GLU A 18 21.71 11.51 4.90
CA GLU A 18 21.33 11.93 3.55
C GLU A 18 20.97 10.74 2.65
N LYS A 19 21.65 9.60 2.82
CA LYS A 19 21.26 8.35 2.16
C LYS A 19 19.86 7.90 2.58
N LEU A 20 19.55 7.98 3.87
CA LEU A 20 18.22 7.61 4.38
C LEU A 20 17.15 8.52 3.77
N GLN A 21 17.37 9.83 3.77
CA GLN A 21 16.44 10.79 3.15
C GLN A 21 16.21 10.51 1.66
N LEU A 22 17.28 10.17 0.91
CA LEU A 22 17.14 9.80 -0.49
C LEU A 22 16.32 8.51 -0.68
N VAL A 23 16.50 7.51 0.18
CA VAL A 23 15.70 6.29 0.17
C VAL A 23 14.23 6.59 0.46
N GLU A 24 13.93 7.43 1.44
CA GLU A 24 12.56 7.83 1.78
C GLU A 24 11.86 8.54 0.62
N LEU A 25 12.53 9.44 -0.08
CA LEU A 25 11.99 10.11 -1.27
C LEU A 25 11.67 9.10 -2.38
N LEU A 26 12.59 8.17 -2.66
CA LEU A 26 12.38 7.14 -3.67
C LEU A 26 11.23 6.19 -3.29
N LEU A 27 11.10 5.84 -2.01
CA LEU A 27 9.98 5.03 -1.54
C LEU A 27 8.66 5.77 -1.66
N ALA A 28 8.61 7.05 -1.31
CA ALA A 28 7.40 7.87 -1.44
C ALA A 28 6.93 7.96 -2.91
N ASP A 29 7.85 8.11 -3.86
CA ASP A 29 7.53 8.12 -5.29
C ASP A 29 6.95 6.77 -5.76
N LEU A 30 7.49 5.66 -5.25
CA LEU A 30 7.00 4.31 -5.57
C LEU A 30 5.65 3.98 -4.92
N ASP A 31 5.35 4.61 -3.77
CA ASP A 31 4.11 4.44 -3.03
C ASP A 31 3.01 5.43 -3.48
N THR A 32 3.13 5.98 -4.69
CA THR A 32 2.12 6.87 -5.25
C THR A 32 0.83 6.07 -5.53
N PRO A 33 -0.31 6.42 -4.90
CA PRO A 33 -1.57 5.74 -5.14
C PRO A 33 -1.96 5.88 -6.62
N ASN A 34 -2.36 4.79 -7.25
CA ASN A 34 -2.93 4.85 -8.58
C ASN A 34 -4.40 5.27 -8.46
N PRO A 35 -4.79 6.47 -8.93
CA PRO A 35 -6.15 6.99 -8.75
C PRO A 35 -7.23 6.14 -9.44
N GLU A 36 -6.88 5.40 -10.50
CA GLU A 36 -7.80 4.46 -11.15
C GLU A 36 -8.05 3.24 -10.26
N ILE A 37 -6.99 2.69 -9.66
CA ILE A 37 -7.10 1.59 -8.70
C ILE A 37 -7.93 2.03 -7.49
N ASP A 38 -7.66 3.20 -6.94
CA ASP A 38 -8.41 3.76 -5.81
C ASP A 38 -9.90 3.96 -6.14
N ALA A 39 -10.22 4.37 -7.37
CA ALA A 39 -11.60 4.51 -7.81
C ALA A 39 -12.33 3.16 -7.84
N VAL A 40 -11.70 2.11 -8.39
CA VAL A 40 -12.27 0.75 -8.40
C VAL A 40 -12.46 0.22 -6.98
N TRP A 41 -11.48 0.43 -6.08
CA TRP A 41 -11.61 0.03 -4.68
C TRP A 41 -12.74 0.76 -3.97
N ARG A 42 -12.91 2.06 -4.22
CA ARG A 42 -14.00 2.85 -3.65
C ARG A 42 -15.37 2.33 -4.08
N GLU A 43 -15.55 2.06 -5.36
CA GLU A 43 -16.78 1.49 -5.90
C GLU A 43 -17.09 0.13 -5.24
N GLU A 44 -16.11 -0.78 -5.22
CA GLU A 44 -16.30 -2.11 -4.65
C GLU A 44 -16.60 -2.06 -3.14
N ALA A 45 -15.88 -1.22 -2.39
CA ALA A 45 -16.13 -1.03 -0.96
C ALA A 45 -17.55 -0.51 -0.69
N GLN A 46 -17.99 0.49 -1.45
CA GLN A 46 -19.34 1.05 -1.31
C GLN A 46 -20.42 0.01 -1.67
N ARG A 47 -20.22 -0.73 -2.76
CA ARG A 47 -21.12 -1.80 -3.19
C ARG A 47 -21.25 -2.88 -2.12
N ARG A 48 -20.14 -3.34 -1.55
CA ARG A 48 -20.15 -4.35 -0.47
C ARG A 48 -20.81 -3.82 0.80
N TRP A 49 -20.57 -2.57 1.15
CA TRP A 49 -21.20 -1.96 2.32
C TRP A 49 -22.73 -1.92 2.19
N GLN A 50 -23.24 -1.54 1.02
CA GLN A 50 -24.67 -1.51 0.75
C GLN A 50 -25.30 -2.91 0.83
N ALA A 51 -24.69 -3.91 0.18
CA ALA A 51 -25.18 -5.28 0.22
C ALA A 51 -25.12 -5.89 1.64
N TYR A 52 -24.11 -5.53 2.45
CA TYR A 52 -24.06 -5.90 3.86
C TYR A 52 -25.23 -5.29 4.63
N ARG A 53 -25.47 -3.99 4.45
CA ARG A 53 -26.57 -3.26 5.09
C ARG A 53 -27.95 -3.78 4.69
N ALA A 54 -28.09 -4.29 3.48
CA ALA A 54 -29.31 -4.91 2.96
C ALA A 54 -29.49 -6.38 3.39
N GLY A 55 -28.48 -7.01 4.03
CA GLY A 55 -28.51 -8.43 4.40
C GLY A 55 -28.30 -9.39 3.22
N GLU A 56 -27.82 -8.88 2.09
CA GLU A 56 -27.59 -9.63 0.85
C GLU A 56 -26.22 -10.33 0.83
N LEU A 57 -25.36 -10.01 1.80
CA LEU A 57 -24.05 -10.64 1.97
C LEU A 57 -24.05 -11.63 3.13
N LYS A 58 -23.50 -12.83 2.86
CA LYS A 58 -23.11 -13.76 3.91
C LYS A 58 -21.99 -13.12 4.74
N THR A 59 -22.15 -13.14 6.05
CA THR A 59 -21.17 -12.61 7.00
C THR A 59 -20.74 -13.69 7.98
N VAL A 60 -19.59 -13.48 8.61
CA VAL A 60 -19.09 -14.28 9.72
C VAL A 60 -19.02 -13.40 10.96
N SER A 61 -19.32 -13.94 12.13
CA SER A 61 -19.21 -13.18 13.38
C SER A 61 -17.74 -12.91 13.70
N TYR A 62 -17.50 -11.81 14.40
CA TYR A 62 -16.17 -11.49 14.91
C TYR A 62 -15.59 -12.63 15.77
N ASP A 63 -16.40 -13.21 16.65
CA ASP A 63 -15.98 -14.32 17.52
C ASP A 63 -15.49 -15.54 16.73
N ALA A 64 -16.16 -15.87 15.62
CA ALA A 64 -15.75 -16.97 14.76
C ALA A 64 -14.38 -16.71 14.10
N VAL A 65 -14.09 -15.47 13.69
CA VAL A 65 -12.80 -15.08 13.12
C VAL A 65 -11.70 -15.14 14.18
N MET A 66 -11.97 -14.65 15.39
CA MET A 66 -10.98 -14.58 16.46
C MET A 66 -10.64 -15.93 17.08
N GLN A 67 -11.45 -16.96 16.84
CA GLN A 67 -11.20 -18.30 17.36
C GLN A 67 -9.84 -18.88 16.96
N LYS A 68 -9.29 -18.50 15.79
CA LYS A 68 -7.96 -18.96 15.32
C LYS A 68 -6.79 -18.42 16.15
N TYR A 69 -6.99 -17.34 16.90
CA TYR A 69 -5.94 -16.66 17.66
C TYR A 69 -6.03 -16.87 19.18
N LYS A 70 -6.95 -17.73 19.63
CA LYS A 70 -7.03 -18.23 21.00
C LYS A 70 -6.26 -19.53 21.12
#